data_AF-A0A7S2RZP2-F1
#
_entry.id   AF-A0A7S2RZP2-F1
#
_cell.length_a   1.000
_cell.length_b   1.000
_cell.length_c   1.000
_cell.angle_alpha   90.00
_cell.angle_beta   90.00
_cell.angle_gamma   90.00
#
_symmetry.space_group_name_H-M   'P 1'
#
loop_
_entity.id
_entity.type
_entity.pdbx_description
1 polymer ?
#
loop_
_entity_poly.entity_id
_entity_poly.type
_entity_poly.pdbx_seq_one_letter_code
_entity_poly.pdbx_strand_id
1 'polypeptide(L)'
;SIHTQQQQQALLLLPQACQAYHTCKINNPQPTFFLLAQTCQRSSRTSVAYLQDSLIQTGCKEWRWSGGFDETSCTCSTICSRSPFPCPWPKCDSKEMTLVRAYWQCQRRGMHSVASKVDQLVRSLPKDIVVDDPDVVTSYNTDWLGQFTGPEIENVTPSIVLRPTTTEQVSEIMKICHSQSLPVVPQGGNTGLVGGSVPRRGDEVVLSLSRLNNILEFDQVSGVLSCEAGCVLDTLGEYVGKYGYIMPLDLGSSGTCEIGGNISTNAGGIRLIRYGSLRSNVLGLKVVLADGTVLDLMNTLRKDNTGYDLKQLFIGSEGTLGIITAATIMTPPKPKSVNVALLGLSGFDKVIHTLMGAKSCLSEILSAVEFWDNSSMDLVVEQKVVPKNPLGQEFPFYMLIETSGSNHEHDMEKIEGFLSDFEYGVLSDSESRAKQLWEIRENITTALKSRGGHTYKYDVSIRTPLINAATEHVKQSLSGKFKDAQVFQYGHVGDGNLHLNVWNETFDDSLLEAIETSLYGFISEHNGSISAEHGIGVLKANKLASTKSPAVLKQMQGLKQLLDPTNILNPGKVLLQE
;
A
#
# COMPACT_ATOMS: atom_id res chain seq x y z
N SER A 1 -1.98 9.50 66.85
CA SER A 1 -2.32 8.08 67.10
C SER A 1 -2.23 7.36 65.76
N ILE A 2 -1.42 6.32 65.56
CA ILE A 2 -1.25 5.07 66.32
C ILE A 2 -2.47 4.14 66.14
N HIS A 3 -2.25 3.04 65.37
CA HIS A 3 -2.75 1.64 65.47
C HIS A 3 -4.19 1.33 65.98
N THR A 4 -4.92 0.27 65.56
CA THR A 4 -4.73 -0.90 64.63
C THR A 4 -6.15 -1.42 64.27
N GLN A 5 -6.53 -1.77 63.03
CA GLN A 5 -6.33 -3.04 62.29
C GLN A 5 -7.33 -4.18 62.62
N GLN A 6 -7.61 -5.04 61.62
CA GLN A 6 -8.42 -6.30 61.62
C GLN A 6 -9.96 -6.19 61.45
N GLN A 7 -10.68 -7.13 60.78
CA GLN A 7 -10.37 -7.96 59.58
C GLN A 7 -11.64 -8.70 59.05
N GLN A 8 -11.62 -9.18 57.78
CA GLN A 8 -12.59 -10.12 57.14
C GLN A 8 -14.02 -9.54 56.89
N GLN A 9 -14.85 -9.91 55.89
CA GLN A 9 -14.85 -10.68 54.60
C GLN A 9 -16.23 -10.34 53.92
N ALA A 10 -16.67 -10.74 52.71
CA ALA A 10 -16.19 -11.13 51.36
C ALA A 10 -17.49 -11.39 50.49
N LEU A 11 -17.57 -11.59 49.16
CA LEU A 11 -16.70 -11.67 47.98
C LEU A 11 -17.57 -11.37 46.69
N LEU A 12 -17.11 -11.74 45.47
CA LEU A 12 -17.83 -11.79 44.16
C LEU A 12 -18.10 -10.45 43.43
N LEU A 13 -17.91 -10.31 42.11
CA LEU A 13 -17.13 -11.09 41.12
C LEU A 13 -16.83 -10.21 39.87
N LEU A 14 -15.58 -10.18 39.39
CA LEU A 14 -15.15 -9.60 38.11
C LEU A 14 -13.95 -10.41 37.57
N PRO A 15 -13.84 -10.68 36.26
CA PRO A 15 -12.72 -11.44 35.69
C PRO A 15 -11.45 -10.58 35.57
N GLN A 16 -10.30 -11.17 35.91
CA GLN A 16 -8.97 -10.53 35.84
C GLN A 16 -8.09 -11.19 34.78
N ALA A 17 -7.24 -10.41 34.10
CA ALA A 17 -6.00 -10.88 33.49
C ALA A 17 -4.99 -9.71 33.31
N CYS A 18 -3.70 -10.01 33.44
CA CYS A 18 -2.57 -9.25 32.89
C CYS A 18 -2.39 -7.76 33.28
N GLN A 19 -2.19 -7.47 34.57
CA GLN A 19 -1.31 -6.36 35.00
C GLN A 19 -0.10 -6.94 35.75
N ALA A 20 1.09 -6.92 35.12
CA ALA A 20 2.33 -7.44 35.70
C ALA A 20 3.62 -6.90 35.03
N TYR A 21 3.80 -5.58 34.95
CA TYR A 21 5.06 -4.95 34.56
C TYR A 21 5.46 -3.82 35.52
N HIS A 22 6.78 -3.57 35.62
CA HIS A 22 7.48 -2.73 36.62
C HIS A 22 7.28 -3.22 38.07
N THR A 23 8.30 -3.77 38.75
CA THR A 23 9.54 -3.06 39.07
C THR A 23 10.75 -3.99 39.31
N CYS A 24 11.87 -3.72 38.64
CA CYS A 24 13.20 -4.04 39.14
C CYS A 24 14.18 -2.96 38.68
N LYS A 25 14.88 -2.29 39.60
CA LYS A 25 15.98 -1.35 39.30
C LYS A 25 17.30 -2.08 39.51
N ILE A 26 18.11 -2.20 38.47
CA ILE A 26 19.54 -2.56 38.56
C ILE A 26 20.33 -1.54 37.73
N ASN A 27 21.48 -1.11 38.23
CA ASN A 27 22.29 -0.06 37.62
C ASN A 27 23.36 -0.66 36.69
N ASN A 28 23.66 0.10 35.62
CA ASN A 28 24.71 -0.09 34.60
C ASN A 28 24.56 -1.26 33.58
N PRO A 29 24.97 -1.06 32.30
CA PRO A 29 24.72 -2.01 31.21
C PRO A 29 25.95 -2.81 30.75
N GLN A 30 25.70 -3.98 30.14
CA GLN A 30 26.61 -4.69 29.22
C GLN A 30 25.78 -5.34 28.09
N PRO A 31 26.07 -5.06 26.80
CA PRO A 31 25.35 -5.65 25.67
C PRO A 31 26.00 -6.98 25.24
N THR A 32 25.42 -8.13 25.61
CA THR A 32 25.92 -9.44 25.14
C THR A 32 24.87 -10.56 25.08
N PHE A 33 23.84 -10.52 25.92
CA PHE A 33 22.90 -11.66 26.05
C PHE A 33 21.90 -11.83 24.88
N PHE A 34 21.64 -10.82 24.07
CA PHE A 34 20.65 -10.91 22.98
C PHE A 34 21.12 -11.69 21.74
N LEU A 35 22.43 -11.83 21.50
CA LEU A 35 22.98 -12.46 20.28
C LEU A 35 23.00 -14.00 20.30
N LEU A 36 22.88 -14.62 21.49
CA LEU A 36 23.02 -16.06 21.66
C LEU A 36 21.73 -16.86 21.40
N ALA A 37 20.57 -16.19 21.31
CA ALA A 37 19.31 -16.87 21.03
C ALA A 37 19.10 -17.19 19.53
N GLN A 38 19.54 -16.31 18.63
CA GLN A 38 19.35 -16.48 17.18
C GLN A 38 20.35 -17.46 16.54
N THR A 39 21.50 -17.68 17.15
CA THR A 39 22.60 -18.46 16.56
C THR A 39 22.40 -19.98 16.63
N CYS A 40 21.50 -20.50 17.47
CA CYS A 40 21.14 -21.93 17.47
C CYS A 40 20.22 -22.37 16.31
N GLN A 41 19.64 -21.44 15.55
CA GLN A 41 18.60 -21.75 14.55
C GLN A 41 19.12 -21.90 13.10
N ARG A 42 20.44 -21.84 12.87
CA ARG A 42 21.05 -21.99 11.53
C ARG A 42 22.26 -22.92 11.55
N SER A 43 22.09 -24.15 11.06
CA SER A 43 23.18 -25.14 10.93
C SER A 43 23.05 -26.02 9.68
N SER A 44 23.06 -25.41 8.50
CA SER A 44 23.45 -26.13 7.29
C SER A 44 24.94 -26.50 7.37
N ARG A 45 25.33 -27.62 6.74
CA ARG A 45 26.65 -28.26 6.98
C ARG A 45 27.87 -27.39 6.63
N THR A 46 27.70 -26.32 5.85
CA THR A 46 28.78 -25.43 5.39
C THR A 46 29.35 -24.53 6.49
N SER A 47 28.57 -24.20 7.53
CA SER A 47 28.98 -23.27 8.59
C SER A 47 30.02 -23.83 9.58
N VAL A 48 30.33 -25.13 9.51
CA VAL A 48 31.21 -25.82 10.47
C VAL A 48 32.66 -25.36 10.35
N ALA A 49 33.14 -25.01 9.14
CA ALA A 49 34.54 -24.62 8.93
C ALA A 49 34.93 -23.33 9.67
N TYR A 50 34.06 -22.30 9.63
CA TYR A 50 34.38 -20.98 10.20
C TYR A 50 34.46 -20.97 11.74
N LEU A 51 33.93 -22.01 12.40
CA LEU A 51 34.05 -22.21 13.85
C LEU A 51 35.29 -23.02 14.25
N GLN A 52 35.98 -23.69 13.32
CA GLN A 52 37.20 -24.44 13.65
C GLN A 52 38.40 -23.52 13.90
N ASP A 53 38.65 -22.54 13.03
CA ASP A 53 39.82 -21.66 13.15
C ASP A 53 39.79 -20.79 14.42
N SER A 54 38.60 -20.41 14.91
CA SER A 54 38.45 -19.65 16.15
C SER A 54 38.58 -20.50 17.43
N LEU A 55 38.65 -21.84 17.35
CA LEU A 55 38.73 -22.74 18.51
C LEU A 55 40.06 -23.47 18.66
N ILE A 56 40.94 -23.43 17.64
CA ILE A 56 42.28 -24.03 17.69
C ILE A 56 43.17 -23.39 18.78
N GLN A 57 42.91 -22.15 19.21
CA GLN A 57 43.65 -21.49 20.30
C GLN A 57 43.39 -22.07 21.72
N THR A 58 42.43 -22.99 21.88
CA THR A 58 42.08 -23.55 23.21
C THR A 58 42.49 -25.02 23.45
N GLY A 59 43.29 -25.60 22.54
CA GLY A 59 44.12 -26.77 22.84
C GLY A 59 43.44 -28.13 23.05
N CYS A 60 42.11 -28.24 22.91
CA CYS A 60 41.42 -29.54 22.92
C CYS A 60 41.51 -30.24 21.56
N LYS A 61 41.85 -31.54 21.57
CA LYS A 61 41.84 -32.40 20.38
C LYS A 61 40.65 -33.36 20.41
N GLU A 62 40.00 -33.45 19.26
CA GLU A 62 38.89 -34.37 18.91
C GLU A 62 37.54 -34.14 19.62
N TRP A 63 36.48 -34.21 18.82
CA TRP A 63 35.10 -34.49 19.21
C TRP A 63 34.48 -35.38 18.13
N ARG A 64 33.60 -36.31 18.52
CA ARG A 64 32.69 -37.02 17.62
C ARG A 64 31.27 -36.89 18.17
N TRP A 65 30.30 -36.77 17.27
CA TRP A 65 28.88 -36.71 17.61
C TRP A 65 28.22 -38.09 17.37
N SER A 66 27.48 -38.58 18.36
CA SER A 66 26.72 -39.83 18.27
C SER A 66 25.53 -39.81 19.23
N GLY A 67 24.34 -39.51 18.72
CA GLY A 67 23.09 -39.55 19.47
C GLY A 67 21.93 -38.96 18.68
N GLY A 68 20.89 -39.75 18.42
CA GLY A 68 19.63 -39.24 17.85
C GLY A 68 18.76 -38.58 18.93
N PHE A 69 17.78 -37.78 18.50
CA PHE A 69 16.74 -37.25 19.39
C PHE A 69 15.64 -38.29 19.62
N ASP A 70 15.15 -38.35 20.87
CA ASP A 70 13.89 -39.00 21.25
C ASP A 70 13.20 -38.11 22.30
N GLU A 71 11.89 -37.91 22.16
CA GLU A 71 11.12 -36.90 22.88
C GLU A 71 10.33 -37.48 24.06
N THR A 72 10.97 -37.75 25.21
CA THR A 72 10.20 -37.85 26.47
C THR A 72 10.95 -37.65 27.79
N SER A 73 12.29 -37.75 27.88
CA SER A 73 12.97 -37.62 29.18
C SER A 73 14.38 -36.99 29.13
N CYS A 74 14.53 -35.84 29.79
CA CYS A 74 15.84 -35.29 30.17
C CYS A 74 15.95 -35.22 31.70
N THR A 75 16.14 -36.39 32.34
CA THR A 75 16.59 -36.44 33.74
C THR A 75 18.06 -36.04 33.81
N CYS A 76 18.39 -35.00 34.58
CA CYS A 76 19.76 -34.49 34.71
C CYS A 76 20.62 -35.39 35.62
N SER A 77 21.06 -36.55 35.10
CA SER A 77 21.91 -37.50 35.80
C SER A 77 23.41 -37.21 35.58
N THR A 78 23.99 -36.48 36.53
CA THR A 78 25.42 -36.49 36.93
C THR A 78 26.47 -37.02 35.93
N ILE A 79 27.10 -36.11 35.17
CA ILE A 79 28.50 -36.27 34.73
C ILE A 79 29.27 -34.99 35.06
N CYS A 80 29.81 -34.90 36.28
CA CYS A 80 30.84 -33.91 36.63
C CYS A 80 31.59 -34.34 37.91
N SER A 81 32.37 -35.42 37.80
CA SER A 81 33.37 -35.79 38.82
C SER A 81 34.76 -35.75 38.19
N ARG A 82 35.72 -35.15 38.90
CA ARG A 82 37.13 -34.93 38.49
C ARG A 82 37.37 -33.78 37.47
N SER A 83 37.05 -32.56 37.88
CA SER A 83 37.81 -31.35 37.50
C SER A 83 38.04 -30.51 38.76
N PRO A 84 39.23 -29.90 38.98
CA PRO A 84 39.51 -29.08 40.15
C PRO A 84 39.09 -27.61 40.00
N PHE A 85 38.52 -27.20 38.86
CA PHE A 85 38.09 -25.84 38.59
C PHE A 85 36.56 -25.68 38.61
N PRO A 86 36.01 -24.59 39.17
CA PRO A 86 34.58 -24.35 39.21
C PRO A 86 34.00 -24.08 37.81
N CYS A 87 32.78 -24.56 37.56
CA CYS A 87 32.04 -24.23 36.34
C CYS A 87 31.65 -22.73 36.35
N PRO A 88 31.95 -21.95 35.30
CA PRO A 88 31.70 -20.50 35.27
C PRO A 88 30.24 -20.12 34.94
N TRP A 89 29.37 -21.09 34.66
CA TRP A 89 28.00 -20.86 34.24
C TRP A 89 27.03 -20.80 35.44
N PRO A 90 26.12 -19.81 35.50
CA PRO A 90 25.00 -19.84 36.45
C PRO A 90 24.15 -21.10 36.28
N LYS A 91 23.60 -21.63 37.37
CA LYS A 91 22.55 -22.65 37.27
C LYS A 91 21.31 -22.01 36.65
N CYS A 92 20.96 -22.42 35.44
CA CYS A 92 19.74 -21.96 34.76
C CYS A 92 18.52 -22.22 35.66
N ASP A 93 17.76 -21.17 35.99
CA ASP A 93 16.65 -21.29 36.93
C ASP A 93 15.43 -21.90 36.24
N SER A 94 14.85 -22.91 36.89
CA SER A 94 13.60 -23.58 36.55
C SER A 94 12.46 -22.66 36.11
N LYS A 95 12.41 -21.43 36.64
CA LYS A 95 11.41 -20.41 36.31
C LYS A 95 11.56 -19.86 34.89
N GLU A 96 12.77 -19.69 34.38
CA GLU A 96 13.01 -19.14 33.04
C GLU A 96 12.56 -20.14 31.95
N MET A 97 12.90 -21.42 32.11
CA MET A 97 12.35 -22.48 31.24
C MET A 97 10.82 -22.61 31.35
N THR A 98 10.24 -22.28 32.51
CA THR A 98 8.78 -22.28 32.69
C THR A 98 8.13 -21.11 31.95
N LEU A 99 8.72 -19.90 31.99
CA LEU A 99 8.26 -18.74 31.22
C LEU A 99 8.37 -18.98 29.71
N VAL A 100 9.50 -19.51 29.24
CA VAL A 100 9.69 -19.87 27.82
C VAL A 100 8.69 -20.94 27.38
N ARG A 101 8.48 -22.00 28.17
CA ARG A 101 7.44 -23.02 27.88
C ARG A 101 6.03 -22.45 27.91
N ALA A 102 5.71 -21.53 28.83
CA ALA A 102 4.41 -20.87 28.90
C ALA A 102 4.18 -19.97 27.67
N TYR A 103 5.19 -19.22 27.22
CA TYR A 103 5.14 -18.42 25.99
C TYR A 103 4.84 -19.30 24.77
N TRP A 104 5.61 -20.38 24.56
CA TRP A 104 5.38 -21.32 23.46
C TRP A 104 4.04 -22.06 23.57
N GLN A 105 3.56 -22.38 24.77
CA GLN A 105 2.22 -22.96 24.96
C GLN A 105 1.10 -21.95 24.70
N CYS A 106 1.28 -20.67 25.02
CA CYS A 106 0.33 -19.62 24.66
C CYS A 106 0.30 -19.38 23.15
N GLN A 107 1.45 -19.32 22.47
CA GLN A 107 1.48 -19.23 21.00
C GLN A 107 0.81 -20.44 20.34
N ARG A 108 1.16 -21.68 20.74
CA ARG A 108 0.52 -22.89 20.20
C ARG A 108 -0.99 -22.92 20.47
N ARG A 109 -1.45 -22.53 21.66
CA ARG A 109 -2.89 -22.43 21.97
C ARG A 109 -3.59 -21.35 21.13
N GLY A 110 -2.93 -20.21 20.91
CA GLY A 110 -3.39 -19.16 20.00
C GLY A 110 -3.59 -19.70 18.58
N MET A 111 -2.54 -20.29 18.01
CA MET A 111 -2.54 -20.90 16.66
C MET A 111 -3.63 -21.97 16.52
N HIS A 112 -3.75 -22.90 17.47
CA HIS A 112 -4.82 -23.90 17.46
C HIS A 112 -6.23 -23.27 17.52
N SER A 113 -6.41 -22.16 18.26
CA SER A 113 -7.71 -21.47 18.33
C SER A 113 -8.06 -20.68 17.06
N VAL A 114 -7.07 -20.11 16.37
CA VAL A 114 -7.26 -19.48 15.05
C VAL A 114 -7.61 -20.54 14.02
N ALA A 115 -6.83 -21.62 13.92
CA ALA A 115 -7.13 -22.71 13.00
C ALA A 115 -8.53 -23.30 13.23
N SER A 116 -8.94 -23.50 14.49
CA SER A 116 -10.28 -23.97 14.86
C SER A 116 -11.42 -23.02 14.45
N LYS A 117 -11.21 -21.69 14.48
CA LYS A 117 -12.16 -20.68 14.00
C LYS A 117 -12.24 -20.66 12.47
N VAL A 118 -11.09 -20.65 11.81
CA VAL A 118 -10.96 -20.63 10.35
C VAL A 118 -11.57 -21.90 9.73
N ASP A 119 -11.34 -23.08 10.33
CA ASP A 119 -12.04 -24.32 10.00
C ASP A 119 -13.57 -24.20 10.13
N GLN A 120 -14.05 -23.54 11.19
CA GLN A 120 -15.49 -23.33 11.40
C GLN A 120 -16.10 -22.40 10.34
N LEU A 121 -15.39 -21.33 9.98
CA LEU A 121 -15.77 -20.43 8.88
C LEU A 121 -15.90 -21.21 7.57
N VAL A 122 -14.86 -21.94 7.14
CA VAL A 122 -14.88 -22.74 5.90
C VAL A 122 -16.02 -23.76 5.88
N ARG A 123 -16.29 -24.45 7.00
CA ARG A 123 -17.38 -25.44 7.10
C ARG A 123 -18.78 -24.81 7.08
N SER A 124 -18.90 -23.50 7.32
CA SER A 124 -20.16 -22.76 7.28
C SER A 124 -20.45 -22.10 5.92
N LEU A 125 -19.46 -22.01 5.04
CA LEU A 125 -19.59 -21.34 3.73
C LEU A 125 -19.79 -22.34 2.57
N PRO A 126 -20.40 -21.90 1.45
CA PRO A 126 -20.40 -22.68 0.21
C PRO A 126 -18.98 -22.97 -0.28
N LYS A 127 -18.70 -24.22 -0.68
CA LYS A 127 -17.35 -24.62 -1.12
C LYS A 127 -16.85 -23.88 -2.36
N ASP A 128 -17.74 -23.38 -3.22
CA ASP A 128 -17.35 -22.69 -4.46
C ASP A 128 -16.82 -21.27 -4.21
N ILE A 129 -17.01 -20.70 -3.01
CA ILE A 129 -16.47 -19.38 -2.64
C ILE A 129 -15.21 -19.48 -1.76
N VAL A 130 -14.74 -20.68 -1.43
CA VAL A 130 -13.50 -20.90 -0.67
C VAL A 130 -12.39 -21.30 -1.63
N VAL A 131 -11.19 -20.76 -1.45
CA VAL A 131 -9.97 -21.19 -2.15
C VAL A 131 -8.93 -21.61 -1.12
N ASP A 132 -8.56 -22.89 -1.19
CA ASP A 132 -7.61 -23.59 -0.30
C ASP A 132 -6.37 -24.14 -1.04
N ASP A 133 -6.32 -23.99 -2.37
CA ASP A 133 -5.16 -24.31 -3.22
C ASP A 133 -3.95 -23.41 -2.86
N PRO A 134 -2.81 -23.94 -2.37
CA PRO A 134 -1.67 -23.14 -1.94
C PRO A 134 -1.02 -22.29 -3.04
N ASP A 135 -0.97 -22.79 -4.28
CA ASP A 135 -0.35 -22.08 -5.40
C ASP A 135 -1.21 -20.86 -5.78
N VAL A 136 -2.54 -21.03 -5.75
CA VAL A 136 -3.49 -19.93 -5.96
C VAL A 136 -3.43 -18.95 -4.79
N VAL A 137 -3.53 -19.41 -3.55
CA VAL A 137 -3.51 -18.57 -2.33
C VAL A 137 -2.26 -17.68 -2.26
N THR A 138 -1.10 -18.21 -2.67
CA THR A 138 0.16 -17.45 -2.69
C THR A 138 0.06 -16.15 -3.50
N SER A 139 -0.70 -16.13 -4.60
CA SER A 139 -0.90 -14.91 -5.42
C SER A 139 -1.72 -13.80 -4.73
N TYR A 140 -2.50 -14.12 -3.70
CA TYR A 140 -3.25 -13.15 -2.89
C TYR A 140 -2.42 -12.64 -1.69
N ASN A 141 -1.33 -13.32 -1.36
CA ASN A 141 -0.45 -12.98 -0.24
C ASN A 141 0.67 -12.01 -0.60
N THR A 142 1.07 -11.92 -1.87
CA THR A 142 2.17 -11.05 -2.32
C THR A 142 1.63 -9.79 -3.01
N ASP A 143 2.19 -8.62 -2.73
CA ASP A 143 1.78 -7.36 -3.37
C ASP A 143 2.40 -7.17 -4.77
N TRP A 144 1.89 -6.20 -5.54
CA TRP A 144 2.34 -5.93 -6.90
C TRP A 144 3.83 -5.59 -7.06
N LEU A 145 4.48 -5.06 -6.01
CA LEU A 145 5.91 -4.76 -6.00
C LEU A 145 6.78 -5.93 -5.49
N GLY A 146 6.19 -6.94 -4.83
CA GLY A 146 6.95 -7.98 -4.13
C GLY A 146 7.71 -7.47 -2.90
N GLN A 147 7.24 -6.37 -2.31
CA GLN A 147 7.78 -5.77 -1.07
C GLN A 147 7.09 -6.32 0.19
N PHE A 148 5.84 -6.77 0.04
CA PHE A 148 5.01 -7.32 1.10
C PHE A 148 4.46 -8.68 0.66
N THR A 149 5.19 -9.73 1.02
CA THR A 149 4.63 -11.08 1.13
C THR A 149 3.87 -11.20 2.47
N GLY A 150 2.76 -11.92 2.46
CA GLY A 150 2.14 -12.49 3.66
C GLY A 150 3.13 -13.40 4.43
N PRO A 151 2.73 -13.93 5.59
CA PRO A 151 3.65 -14.56 6.53
C PRO A 151 4.42 -15.76 5.93
N GLU A 152 5.70 -15.57 5.63
CA GLU A 152 6.71 -16.63 5.37
C GLU A 152 7.05 -17.43 6.65
N ILE A 153 6.06 -17.67 7.52
CA ILE A 153 6.25 -18.31 8.81
C ILE A 153 5.98 -19.80 8.66
N GLU A 154 7.05 -20.60 8.68
CA GLU A 154 6.96 -22.05 8.77
C GLU A 154 5.98 -22.47 9.88
N ASN A 155 5.03 -23.36 9.56
CA ASN A 155 4.01 -23.90 10.46
C ASN A 155 2.86 -22.94 10.85
N VAL A 156 2.60 -21.87 10.10
CA VAL A 156 1.35 -21.11 10.19
C VAL A 156 0.40 -21.53 9.06
N THR A 157 -0.88 -21.74 9.39
CA THR A 157 -1.94 -22.10 8.42
C THR A 157 -2.08 -20.97 7.38
N PRO A 158 -2.19 -21.28 6.07
CA PRO A 158 -2.25 -20.25 5.04
C PRO A 158 -3.51 -19.38 5.15
N SER A 159 -3.37 -18.11 4.74
CA SER A 159 -4.47 -17.15 4.62
C SER A 159 -5.58 -17.72 3.73
N ILE A 160 -6.78 -17.92 4.28
CA ILE A 160 -7.89 -18.42 3.48
C ILE A 160 -8.42 -17.30 2.59
N VAL A 161 -8.51 -17.59 1.29
CA VAL A 161 -9.03 -16.67 0.27
C VAL A 161 -10.51 -17.01 0.04
N LEU A 162 -11.38 -16.02 0.27
CA LEU A 162 -12.81 -16.10 0.01
C LEU A 162 -13.16 -15.25 -1.23
N ARG A 163 -13.97 -15.81 -2.13
CA ARG A 163 -14.34 -15.23 -3.43
C ARG A 163 -15.87 -15.22 -3.61
N PRO A 164 -16.63 -14.40 -2.85
CA PRO A 164 -18.09 -14.33 -2.95
C PRO A 164 -18.57 -13.78 -4.31
N THR A 165 -19.82 -14.11 -4.65
CA THR A 165 -20.54 -13.66 -5.86
C THR A 165 -21.72 -12.73 -5.58
N THR A 166 -22.07 -12.46 -4.31
CA THR A 166 -23.15 -11.52 -3.96
C THR A 166 -22.83 -10.68 -2.72
N THR A 167 -23.51 -9.54 -2.56
CA THR A 167 -23.36 -8.68 -1.36
C THR A 167 -23.82 -9.41 -0.09
N GLU A 168 -24.79 -10.30 -0.21
CA GLU A 168 -25.36 -11.09 0.88
C GLU A 168 -24.35 -12.13 1.39
N GLN A 169 -23.53 -12.72 0.50
CA GLN A 169 -22.41 -13.57 0.90
C GLN A 169 -21.33 -12.77 1.63
N VAL A 170 -20.99 -11.56 1.17
CA VAL A 170 -20.07 -10.66 1.90
C VAL A 170 -20.62 -10.33 3.28
N SER A 171 -21.92 -10.01 3.39
CA SER A 171 -22.61 -9.78 4.66
C SER A 171 -22.53 -10.99 5.60
N GLU A 172 -22.77 -12.21 5.11
CA GLU A 172 -22.72 -13.41 5.94
C GLU A 172 -21.30 -13.76 6.41
N ILE A 173 -20.30 -13.65 5.53
CA ILE A 173 -18.88 -13.80 5.88
C ILE A 173 -18.51 -12.82 7.01
N MET A 174 -18.89 -11.54 6.88
CA MET A 174 -18.56 -10.51 7.87
C MET A 174 -19.24 -10.75 9.22
N LYS A 175 -20.50 -11.19 9.28
CA LYS A 175 -21.15 -11.60 10.54
C LYS A 175 -20.35 -12.69 11.26
N ILE A 176 -19.91 -13.70 10.53
CA ILE A 176 -19.15 -14.83 11.09
C ILE A 176 -17.79 -14.33 11.59
N CYS A 177 -17.05 -13.58 10.76
CA CYS A 177 -15.75 -13.02 11.14
C CYS A 177 -15.84 -12.09 12.36
N HIS A 178 -16.85 -11.23 12.43
CA HIS A 178 -17.13 -10.35 13.58
C HIS A 178 -17.42 -11.16 14.85
N SER A 179 -18.33 -12.15 14.77
CA SER A 179 -18.69 -13.01 15.91
C SER A 179 -17.51 -13.81 16.48
N GLN A 180 -16.49 -14.07 15.66
CA GLN A 180 -15.28 -14.82 16.03
C GLN A 180 -14.06 -13.92 16.23
N SER A 181 -14.16 -12.61 15.98
CA SER A 181 -13.02 -11.68 15.90
C SER A 181 -11.90 -12.19 14.99
N LEU A 182 -12.25 -12.60 13.76
CA LEU A 182 -11.31 -12.95 12.69
C LEU A 182 -11.04 -11.71 11.81
N PRO A 183 -9.79 -11.25 11.70
CA PRO A 183 -9.38 -10.25 10.73
C PRO A 183 -9.72 -10.60 9.27
N VAL A 184 -10.12 -9.59 8.51
CA VAL A 184 -10.47 -9.67 7.08
C VAL A 184 -9.71 -8.59 6.30
N VAL A 185 -9.05 -9.00 5.22
CA VAL A 185 -8.33 -8.11 4.28
C VAL A 185 -9.12 -8.06 2.97
N PRO A 186 -9.82 -6.95 2.67
CA PRO A 186 -10.52 -6.77 1.40
C PRO A 186 -9.51 -6.61 0.26
N GLN A 187 -9.67 -7.38 -0.82
CA GLN A 187 -8.77 -7.36 -1.96
C GLN A 187 -9.57 -7.25 -3.28
N GLY A 188 -9.20 -6.29 -4.13
CA GLY A 188 -9.60 -6.27 -5.54
C GLY A 188 -8.52 -6.90 -6.42
N GLY A 189 -8.22 -6.32 -7.58
CA GLY A 189 -7.14 -6.77 -8.49
C GLY A 189 -5.69 -6.65 -7.97
N ASN A 190 -5.47 -6.44 -6.67
CA ASN A 190 -4.16 -6.42 -5.98
C ASN A 190 -3.07 -5.49 -6.59
N THR A 191 -3.45 -4.37 -7.23
CA THR A 191 -2.51 -3.41 -7.86
C THR A 191 -1.99 -2.30 -6.91
N GLY A 192 -2.30 -2.37 -5.61
CA GLY A 192 -2.00 -1.30 -4.63
C GLY A 192 -0.54 -1.26 -4.16
N LEU A 193 0.08 -0.08 -4.17
CA LEU A 193 1.53 0.11 -4.01
C LEU A 193 2.00 0.41 -2.56
N VAL A 194 1.17 0.12 -1.55
CA VAL A 194 1.41 0.47 -0.13
C VAL A 194 1.21 -0.71 0.85
N GLY A 195 1.07 -1.93 0.32
CA GLY A 195 0.79 -3.13 1.13
C GLY A 195 -0.62 -3.18 1.75
N GLY A 196 -1.54 -2.31 1.32
CA GLY A 196 -2.91 -2.26 1.84
C GLY A 196 -3.77 -3.46 1.45
N SER A 197 -3.51 -4.07 0.29
CA SER A 197 -4.31 -5.15 -0.31
C SER A 197 -3.99 -6.56 0.19
N VAL A 198 -2.82 -6.78 0.81
CA VAL A 198 -2.32 -8.12 1.17
C VAL A 198 -2.32 -8.38 2.67
N PRO A 199 -2.46 -9.65 3.13
CA PRO A 199 -2.32 -9.98 4.53
C PRO A 199 -0.89 -9.76 5.05
N ARG A 200 -0.81 -9.43 6.33
CA ARG A 200 0.40 -9.23 7.13
C ARG A 200 0.54 -10.27 8.24
N ARG A 201 -0.52 -11.03 8.52
CA ARG A 201 -0.61 -12.04 9.59
C ARG A 201 -1.28 -13.31 9.07
N GLY A 202 -1.02 -14.44 9.73
CA GLY A 202 -1.60 -15.74 9.37
C GLY A 202 -2.94 -16.05 10.04
N ASP A 203 -3.54 -15.06 10.72
CA ASP A 203 -4.90 -15.09 11.23
C ASP A 203 -5.85 -14.17 10.43
N GLU A 204 -5.41 -13.69 9.27
CA GLU A 204 -6.17 -12.84 8.34
C GLU A 204 -6.80 -13.64 7.19
N VAL A 205 -8.09 -13.44 6.97
CA VAL A 205 -8.86 -13.97 5.84
C VAL A 205 -8.79 -12.96 4.69
N VAL A 206 -8.41 -13.36 3.49
CA VAL A 206 -8.45 -12.48 2.31
C VAL A 206 -9.83 -12.58 1.68
N LEU A 207 -10.48 -11.44 1.46
CA LEU A 207 -11.78 -11.36 0.81
C LEU A 207 -11.64 -10.71 -0.58
N SER A 208 -11.55 -11.56 -1.60
CA SER A 208 -11.40 -11.15 -3.00
C SER A 208 -12.76 -10.81 -3.61
N LEU A 209 -12.87 -9.59 -4.13
CA LEU A 209 -14.11 -9.07 -4.72
C LEU A 209 -14.25 -9.39 -6.21
N SER A 210 -13.24 -10.00 -6.85
CA SER A 210 -13.15 -10.23 -8.31
C SER A 210 -14.25 -11.11 -8.94
N ARG A 211 -15.16 -11.70 -8.13
CA ARG A 211 -16.36 -12.44 -8.57
C ARG A 211 -17.67 -11.63 -8.45
N LEU A 212 -17.62 -10.47 -7.82
CA LEU A 212 -18.64 -9.41 -7.86
C LEU A 212 -18.29 -8.48 -9.05
N ASN A 213 -18.43 -8.98 -10.28
CA ASN A 213 -17.94 -8.30 -11.48
C ASN A 213 -19.03 -8.00 -12.52
N ASN A 214 -20.31 -8.01 -12.13
CA ASN A 214 -21.43 -7.70 -13.01
C ASN A 214 -21.63 -6.19 -13.18
N ILE A 215 -21.95 -5.77 -14.41
CA ILE A 215 -22.52 -4.45 -14.69
C ILE A 215 -24.03 -4.56 -14.46
N LEU A 216 -24.57 -3.69 -13.60
CA LEU A 216 -25.95 -3.76 -13.10
C LEU A 216 -26.91 -2.95 -13.98
N GLU A 217 -26.50 -1.73 -14.34
CA GLU A 217 -27.29 -0.79 -15.15
C GLU A 217 -26.38 0.27 -15.79
N PHE A 218 -26.79 0.81 -16.94
CA PHE A 218 -26.18 2.00 -17.53
C PHE A 218 -27.25 2.90 -18.16
N ASP A 219 -27.44 4.08 -17.59
CA ASP A 219 -28.34 5.08 -18.16
C ASP A 219 -27.59 5.96 -19.18
N GLN A 220 -27.89 5.72 -20.46
CA GLN A 220 -27.34 6.47 -21.59
C GLN A 220 -27.79 7.94 -21.64
N VAL A 221 -28.81 8.35 -20.87
CA VAL A 221 -29.31 9.73 -20.81
C VAL A 221 -28.53 10.56 -19.79
N SER A 222 -28.29 10.04 -18.57
CA SER A 222 -27.51 10.72 -17.54
C SER A 222 -26.00 10.43 -17.59
N GLY A 223 -25.58 9.37 -18.27
CA GLY A 223 -24.19 8.88 -18.26
C GLY A 223 -23.83 8.15 -16.95
N VAL A 224 -24.79 7.61 -16.22
CA VAL A 224 -24.54 6.93 -14.93
C VAL A 224 -24.41 5.42 -15.11
N LEU A 225 -23.33 4.87 -14.57
CA LEU A 225 -22.99 3.45 -14.56
C LEU A 225 -23.17 2.87 -13.15
N SER A 226 -23.97 1.81 -13.04
CA SER A 226 -24.13 0.99 -11.84
C SER A 226 -23.39 -0.33 -12.06
N CYS A 227 -22.42 -0.66 -11.20
CA CYS A 227 -21.60 -1.86 -11.34
C CYS A 227 -21.18 -2.44 -9.98
N GLU A 228 -20.81 -3.72 -9.96
CA GLU A 228 -20.25 -4.37 -8.79
C GLU A 228 -18.75 -4.01 -8.58
N ALA A 229 -18.27 -4.17 -7.34
CA ALA A 229 -16.96 -3.68 -6.91
C ALA A 229 -15.75 -4.35 -7.60
N GLY A 230 -15.91 -5.58 -8.06
CA GLY A 230 -14.89 -6.37 -8.76
C GLY A 230 -14.85 -6.18 -10.27
N CYS A 231 -15.62 -5.23 -10.83
CA CYS A 231 -15.49 -4.89 -12.25
C CYS A 231 -14.13 -4.23 -12.55
N VAL A 232 -13.38 -4.79 -13.50
CA VAL A 232 -12.09 -4.24 -13.98
C VAL A 232 -12.31 -2.94 -14.75
N LEU A 233 -11.46 -1.94 -14.52
CA LEU A 233 -11.61 -0.58 -15.06
C LEU A 233 -11.67 -0.54 -16.59
N ASP A 234 -10.78 -1.26 -17.28
CA ASP A 234 -10.81 -1.37 -18.75
C ASP A 234 -12.13 -1.97 -19.25
N THR A 235 -12.63 -3.03 -18.61
CA THR A 235 -13.90 -3.69 -19.00
C THR A 235 -15.09 -2.75 -18.84
N LEU A 236 -15.09 -1.88 -17.82
CA LEU A 236 -16.08 -0.81 -17.69
C LEU A 236 -15.93 0.24 -18.79
N GLY A 237 -14.70 0.66 -19.11
CA GLY A 237 -14.40 1.58 -20.21
C GLY A 237 -14.84 1.06 -21.58
N GLU A 238 -14.55 -0.21 -21.90
CA GLU A 238 -15.04 -0.89 -23.10
C GLU A 238 -16.57 -1.01 -23.13
N TYR A 239 -17.23 -1.15 -21.98
CA TYR A 239 -18.68 -1.22 -21.90
C TYR A 239 -19.31 0.14 -22.21
N VAL A 240 -18.93 1.21 -21.48
CA VAL A 240 -19.52 2.54 -21.68
C VAL A 240 -19.09 3.18 -23.00
N GLY A 241 -17.91 2.80 -23.52
CA GLY A 241 -17.42 3.18 -24.84
C GLY A 241 -18.34 2.78 -26.00
N LYS A 242 -19.11 1.70 -25.87
CA LYS A 242 -20.12 1.26 -26.86
C LYS A 242 -21.29 2.23 -27.00
N TYR A 243 -21.52 3.07 -25.99
CA TYR A 243 -22.56 4.09 -25.94
C TYR A 243 -22.04 5.52 -26.12
N GLY A 244 -20.74 5.69 -26.41
CA GLY A 244 -20.13 7.01 -26.59
C GLY A 244 -19.74 7.70 -25.27
N TYR A 245 -19.42 6.94 -24.22
CA TYR A 245 -18.96 7.43 -22.92
C TYR A 245 -17.55 6.90 -22.58
N ILE A 246 -16.93 7.42 -21.52
CA ILE A 246 -15.65 6.96 -20.97
C ILE A 246 -15.70 6.93 -19.43
N MET A 247 -14.81 6.18 -18.78
CA MET A 247 -14.66 6.26 -17.33
C MET A 247 -14.04 7.61 -16.92
N PRO A 248 -14.39 8.18 -15.74
CA PRO A 248 -13.89 9.47 -15.28
C PRO A 248 -12.44 9.44 -14.76
N LEU A 249 -11.79 8.28 -14.77
CA LEU A 249 -10.40 8.07 -14.34
C LEU A 249 -9.70 7.17 -15.35
N ASP A 250 -8.39 7.35 -15.49
CA ASP A 250 -7.51 6.55 -16.34
C ASP A 250 -6.13 6.45 -15.69
N LEU A 251 -5.57 5.23 -15.63
CA LEU A 251 -4.36 4.92 -14.87
C LEU A 251 -3.72 3.61 -15.35
N GLY A 252 -2.38 3.53 -15.33
CA GLY A 252 -1.59 2.44 -15.92
C GLY A 252 -1.68 1.04 -15.26
N SER A 253 -2.77 0.75 -14.52
CA SER A 253 -3.15 -0.61 -14.12
C SER A 253 -4.61 -0.94 -14.45
N SER A 254 -5.25 -0.18 -15.33
CA SER A 254 -6.67 -0.26 -15.69
C SER A 254 -7.14 -1.65 -16.15
N GLY A 255 -6.27 -2.41 -16.82
CA GLY A 255 -6.50 -3.80 -17.24
C GLY A 255 -6.44 -4.84 -16.12
N THR A 256 -6.32 -4.42 -14.86
CA THR A 256 -6.32 -5.31 -13.68
C THR A 256 -6.96 -4.68 -12.44
N CYS A 257 -6.91 -3.35 -12.29
CA CYS A 257 -7.53 -2.69 -11.13
C CYS A 257 -9.06 -2.76 -11.20
N GLU A 258 -9.67 -3.01 -10.06
CA GLU A 258 -11.12 -3.16 -9.91
C GLU A 258 -11.73 -1.89 -9.33
N ILE A 259 -12.94 -1.53 -9.76
CA ILE A 259 -13.57 -0.24 -9.44
C ILE A 259 -13.75 0.00 -7.93
N GLY A 260 -14.07 -1.04 -7.16
CA GLY A 260 -14.14 -0.98 -5.70
C GLY A 260 -12.77 -0.74 -5.04
N GLY A 261 -11.69 -1.25 -5.65
CA GLY A 261 -10.31 -0.95 -5.25
C GLY A 261 -9.96 0.52 -5.52
N ASN A 262 -10.22 1.01 -6.74
CA ASN A 262 -10.00 2.40 -7.13
C ASN A 262 -10.73 3.39 -6.22
N ILE A 263 -11.98 3.09 -5.86
CA ILE A 263 -12.77 3.90 -4.93
C ILE A 263 -12.23 3.77 -3.49
N SER A 264 -11.84 2.58 -3.05
CA SER A 264 -11.27 2.37 -1.72
C SER A 264 -9.95 3.10 -1.50
N THR A 265 -9.12 3.27 -2.53
CA THR A 265 -7.88 4.09 -2.45
C THR A 265 -8.11 5.57 -2.75
N ASN A 266 -9.27 5.95 -3.33
CA ASN A 266 -9.49 7.25 -3.97
C ASN A 266 -8.44 7.55 -5.05
N ALA A 267 -8.27 6.60 -5.98
CA ALA A 267 -7.37 6.73 -7.12
C ALA A 267 -7.67 8.01 -7.94
N GLY A 268 -6.60 8.65 -8.43
CA GLY A 268 -6.65 9.77 -9.37
C GLY A 268 -6.33 9.31 -10.80
N GLY A 269 -5.10 9.56 -11.25
CA GLY A 269 -4.60 9.22 -12.57
C GLY A 269 -4.60 10.38 -13.56
N ILE A 270 -4.15 10.10 -14.78
CA ILE A 270 -3.68 11.10 -15.77
C ILE A 270 -4.74 12.12 -16.24
N ARG A 271 -6.03 11.92 -15.94
CA ARG A 271 -7.14 12.82 -16.31
C ARG A 271 -7.83 13.50 -15.12
N LEU A 272 -7.25 13.44 -13.92
CA LEU A 272 -7.83 14.05 -12.71
C LEU A 272 -8.04 15.57 -12.85
N ILE A 273 -7.12 16.28 -13.52
CA ILE A 273 -7.25 17.72 -13.85
C ILE A 273 -8.58 18.10 -14.53
N ARG A 274 -9.20 17.16 -15.26
CA ARG A 274 -10.40 17.40 -16.09
C ARG A 274 -11.68 16.82 -15.50
N TYR A 275 -11.62 15.61 -14.96
CA TYR A 275 -12.81 14.92 -14.42
C TYR A 275 -12.88 14.96 -12.89
N GLY A 276 -11.77 15.27 -12.20
CA GLY A 276 -11.67 15.36 -10.74
C GLY A 276 -11.61 14.01 -10.03
N SER A 277 -11.33 14.06 -8.73
CA SER A 277 -11.30 12.89 -7.84
C SER A 277 -12.60 12.08 -7.89
N LEU A 278 -12.48 10.76 -7.67
CA LEU A 278 -13.62 9.85 -7.49
C LEU A 278 -14.66 10.34 -6.47
N ARG A 279 -14.28 11.12 -5.45
CA ARG A 279 -15.21 11.78 -4.50
C ARG A 279 -16.29 12.64 -5.17
N SER A 280 -16.01 13.16 -6.36
CA SER A 280 -16.90 14.00 -7.16
C SER A 280 -17.66 13.24 -8.26
N ASN A 281 -17.26 12.00 -8.57
CA ASN A 281 -17.80 11.19 -9.67
C ASN A 281 -18.59 9.97 -9.20
N VAL A 282 -18.24 9.38 -8.06
CA VAL A 282 -19.07 8.39 -7.37
C VAL A 282 -20.32 9.10 -6.86
N LEU A 283 -21.49 8.60 -7.23
CA LEU A 283 -22.80 9.11 -6.81
C LEU A 283 -23.35 8.35 -5.61
N GLY A 284 -23.12 7.04 -5.55
CA GLY A 284 -23.52 6.15 -4.46
C GLY A 284 -22.67 4.87 -4.37
N LEU A 285 -22.80 4.15 -3.25
CA LEU A 285 -22.05 2.92 -2.95
C LEU A 285 -22.93 1.91 -2.21
N LYS A 286 -22.70 0.62 -2.42
CA LYS A 286 -23.17 -0.44 -1.51
C LYS A 286 -21.98 -0.92 -0.69
N VAL A 287 -22.11 -0.93 0.63
CA VAL A 287 -21.01 -1.20 1.56
C VAL A 287 -21.44 -2.19 2.65
N VAL A 288 -20.60 -3.16 2.96
CA VAL A 288 -20.78 -4.06 4.11
C VAL A 288 -19.85 -3.63 5.24
N LEU A 289 -20.42 -3.39 6.43
CA LEU A 289 -19.68 -3.01 7.64
C LEU A 289 -19.04 -4.23 8.33
N ALA A 290 -18.25 -3.98 9.38
CA ALA A 290 -17.56 -5.03 10.13
C ALA A 290 -18.53 -6.09 10.70
N ASP A 291 -19.67 -5.67 11.23
CA ASP A 291 -20.73 -6.54 11.76
C ASP A 291 -21.53 -7.31 10.69
N GLY A 292 -21.26 -7.05 9.41
CA GLY A 292 -22.00 -7.57 8.27
C GLY A 292 -23.27 -6.78 7.91
N THR A 293 -23.54 -5.63 8.54
CA THR A 293 -24.63 -4.73 8.14
C THR A 293 -24.39 -4.20 6.73
N VAL A 294 -25.38 -4.33 5.84
CA VAL A 294 -25.35 -3.77 4.48
C VAL A 294 -25.89 -2.34 4.50
N LEU A 295 -25.02 -1.37 4.26
CA LEU A 295 -25.39 0.01 3.94
C LEU A 295 -25.60 0.13 2.43
N ASP A 296 -26.86 0.23 2.01
CA ASP A 296 -27.20 0.59 0.64
C ASP A 296 -27.28 2.11 0.50
N LEU A 297 -26.21 2.71 -0.01
CA LEU A 297 -26.08 4.14 -0.32
C LEU A 297 -26.01 4.35 -1.84
N MET A 298 -26.51 3.40 -2.64
CA MET A 298 -26.54 3.48 -4.11
C MET A 298 -27.52 4.56 -4.56
N ASN A 299 -27.08 5.45 -5.46
CA ASN A 299 -27.89 6.56 -5.94
C ASN A 299 -27.43 7.00 -7.34
N THR A 300 -28.35 7.19 -8.26
CA THR A 300 -28.08 7.67 -9.63
C THR A 300 -28.26 9.19 -9.76
N LEU A 301 -28.77 9.87 -8.73
CA LEU A 301 -29.00 11.32 -8.75
C LEU A 301 -27.68 12.10 -8.69
N ARG A 302 -27.49 13.05 -9.63
CA ARG A 302 -26.33 13.95 -9.63
C ARG A 302 -26.30 14.94 -8.45
N LYS A 303 -27.45 15.13 -7.76
CA LYS A 303 -27.59 15.99 -6.58
C LYS A 303 -28.56 15.34 -5.60
N ASP A 304 -28.06 15.04 -4.40
CA ASP A 304 -28.86 14.64 -3.25
C ASP A 304 -28.25 15.26 -1.99
N ASN A 305 -29.10 15.89 -1.18
CA ASN A 305 -28.74 16.64 0.03
C ASN A 305 -29.57 16.17 1.24
N THR A 306 -30.17 14.97 1.21
CA THR A 306 -31.08 14.46 2.25
C THR A 306 -30.39 13.94 3.54
N GLY A 307 -29.26 14.54 3.92
CA GLY A 307 -28.53 14.20 5.13
C GLY A 307 -27.01 14.39 4.99
N TYR A 308 -26.25 13.52 5.65
CA TYR A 308 -24.79 13.46 5.51
C TYR A 308 -24.40 12.60 4.30
N ASP A 309 -23.38 13.02 3.54
CA ASP A 309 -22.88 12.24 2.39
C ASP A 309 -22.00 11.06 2.84
N LEU A 310 -22.62 10.05 3.47
CA LEU A 310 -21.93 8.94 4.14
C LEU A 310 -21.00 8.15 3.22
N LYS A 311 -21.25 8.11 1.90
CA LYS A 311 -20.37 7.40 0.95
C LYS A 311 -18.94 7.92 0.98
N GLN A 312 -18.74 9.22 1.26
CA GLN A 312 -17.43 9.87 1.30
C GLN A 312 -16.49 9.29 2.36
N LEU A 313 -17.04 8.67 3.42
CA LEU A 313 -16.27 8.01 4.46
C LEU A 313 -15.54 6.76 3.92
N PHE A 314 -16.13 6.06 2.96
CA PHE A 314 -15.58 4.82 2.40
C PHE A 314 -14.64 5.06 1.22
N ILE A 315 -14.87 6.13 0.45
CA ILE A 315 -13.95 6.59 -0.61
C ILE A 315 -12.61 6.97 0.04
N GLY A 316 -11.51 6.32 -0.34
CA GLY A 316 -10.20 6.53 0.30
C GLY A 316 -10.06 5.96 1.71
N SER A 317 -10.87 4.96 2.10
CA SER A 317 -10.79 4.27 3.41
C SER A 317 -9.91 3.01 3.41
N GLU A 318 -9.46 2.57 2.23
CA GLU A 318 -8.62 1.37 2.02
C GLU A 318 -9.18 0.10 2.69
N GLY A 319 -10.51 -0.05 2.69
CA GLY A 319 -11.21 -1.20 3.27
C GLY A 319 -11.24 -1.23 4.80
N THR A 320 -10.72 -0.20 5.49
CA THR A 320 -10.63 -0.17 6.96
C THR A 320 -11.96 0.15 7.66
N LEU A 321 -12.93 0.76 6.96
CA LEU A 321 -14.22 1.19 7.50
C LEU A 321 -15.42 0.39 6.98
N GLY A 322 -15.23 -0.35 5.88
CA GLY A 322 -16.27 -1.16 5.23
C GLY A 322 -15.77 -1.73 3.91
N ILE A 323 -16.44 -2.78 3.43
CA ILE A 323 -16.17 -3.44 2.15
C ILE A 323 -17.15 -2.91 1.11
N ILE A 324 -16.65 -2.18 0.10
CA ILE A 324 -17.47 -1.75 -1.03
C ILE A 324 -17.81 -2.98 -1.89
N THR A 325 -19.10 -3.21 -2.17
CA THR A 325 -19.58 -4.34 -2.98
C THR A 325 -20.23 -3.92 -4.29
N ALA A 326 -20.74 -2.69 -4.40
CA ALA A 326 -21.19 -2.07 -5.64
C ALA A 326 -21.01 -0.55 -5.62
N ALA A 327 -21.00 0.08 -6.80
CA ALA A 327 -20.84 1.52 -6.96
C ALA A 327 -21.74 2.06 -8.08
N THR A 328 -22.17 3.32 -7.90
CA THR A 328 -22.82 4.15 -8.92
C THR A 328 -21.87 5.29 -9.27
N ILE A 329 -21.47 5.41 -10.53
CA ILE A 329 -20.43 6.37 -10.99
C ILE A 329 -20.88 7.15 -12.23
N MET A 330 -20.62 8.45 -12.24
CA MET A 330 -20.81 9.34 -13.38
C MET A 330 -19.71 9.11 -14.43
N THR A 331 -20.09 8.85 -15.67
CA THR A 331 -19.18 8.63 -16.80
C THR A 331 -19.25 9.82 -17.76
N PRO A 332 -18.13 10.50 -18.08
CA PRO A 332 -18.13 11.58 -19.06
C PRO A 332 -18.46 11.07 -20.48
N PRO A 333 -19.13 11.88 -21.33
CA PRO A 333 -19.21 11.61 -22.75
C PRO A 333 -17.81 11.49 -23.38
N LYS A 334 -17.64 10.54 -24.30
CA LYS A 334 -16.37 10.33 -25.00
C LYS A 334 -16.05 11.55 -25.88
N PRO A 335 -14.84 12.13 -25.78
CA PRO A 335 -14.44 13.24 -26.65
C PRO A 335 -14.42 12.83 -28.12
N LYS A 336 -14.72 13.78 -29.01
CA LYS A 336 -14.73 13.58 -30.47
C LYS A 336 -13.38 13.92 -31.12
N SER A 337 -12.55 14.66 -30.40
CA SER A 337 -11.20 15.08 -30.79
C SER A 337 -10.31 14.95 -29.57
N VAL A 338 -9.13 14.35 -29.75
CA VAL A 338 -8.12 14.19 -28.71
C VAL A 338 -6.76 14.49 -29.34
N ASN A 339 -6.04 15.46 -28.80
CA ASN A 339 -4.75 15.92 -29.31
C ASN A 339 -3.71 15.82 -28.19
N VAL A 340 -2.51 15.30 -28.49
CA VAL A 340 -1.39 15.20 -27.53
C VAL A 340 -0.20 15.99 -28.03
N ALA A 341 0.31 16.90 -27.20
CA ALA A 341 1.53 17.66 -27.46
C ALA A 341 2.62 17.32 -26.44
N LEU A 342 3.86 17.19 -26.91
CA LEU A 342 5.07 17.07 -26.09
C LEU A 342 5.94 18.32 -26.26
N LEU A 343 6.36 18.94 -25.16
CA LEU A 343 7.14 20.17 -25.10
C LEU A 343 8.49 19.96 -24.40
N GLY A 344 9.52 20.63 -24.91
CA GLY A 344 10.84 20.71 -24.27
C GLY A 344 11.02 22.03 -23.53
N LEU A 345 11.39 21.98 -22.25
CA LEU A 345 11.36 23.14 -21.34
C LEU A 345 12.71 23.34 -20.61
N SER A 346 13.23 24.57 -20.64
CA SER A 346 14.57 24.92 -20.13
C SER A 346 14.67 25.06 -18.60
N GLY A 347 13.56 24.94 -17.87
CA GLY A 347 13.53 25.08 -16.42
C GLY A 347 12.14 24.85 -15.84
N PHE A 348 12.06 24.61 -14.52
CA PHE A 348 10.77 24.37 -13.85
C PHE A 348 9.91 25.64 -13.74
N ASP A 349 10.51 26.83 -13.84
CA ASP A 349 9.75 28.08 -14.04
C ASP A 349 8.94 28.01 -15.35
N LYS A 350 9.53 27.47 -16.43
CA LYS A 350 8.84 27.25 -17.70
C LYS A 350 7.74 26.20 -17.59
N VAL A 351 7.92 25.15 -16.78
CA VAL A 351 6.85 24.18 -16.47
C VAL A 351 5.65 24.90 -15.84
N ILE A 352 5.87 25.77 -14.84
CA ILE A 352 4.79 26.54 -14.19
C ILE A 352 4.14 27.54 -15.15
N HIS A 353 4.92 28.31 -15.92
CA HIS A 353 4.37 29.25 -16.91
C HIS A 353 3.59 28.55 -18.03
N THR A 354 4.06 27.40 -18.51
CA THR A 354 3.39 26.57 -19.53
C THR A 354 2.06 26.04 -19.00
N LEU A 355 2.02 25.56 -17.74
CA LEU A 355 0.79 25.12 -17.08
C LEU A 355 -0.23 26.26 -16.93
N MET A 356 0.23 27.48 -16.60
CA MET A 356 -0.64 28.66 -16.54
C MET A 356 -1.20 29.03 -17.92
N GLY A 357 -0.37 29.00 -18.96
CA GLY A 357 -0.79 29.23 -20.35
C GLY A 357 -1.81 28.19 -20.81
N ALA A 358 -1.54 26.90 -20.60
CA ALA A 358 -2.43 25.81 -20.97
C ALA A 358 -3.81 25.94 -20.29
N LYS A 359 -3.85 26.23 -18.99
CA LYS A 359 -5.10 26.47 -18.24
C LYS A 359 -5.85 27.72 -18.72
N SER A 360 -5.16 28.72 -19.27
CA SER A 360 -5.78 29.94 -19.79
C SER A 360 -6.27 29.82 -21.24
N CYS A 361 -5.50 29.19 -22.12
CA CYS A 361 -5.76 29.15 -23.57
C CYS A 361 -6.55 27.91 -24.00
N LEU A 362 -6.22 26.74 -23.45
CA LEU A 362 -6.90 25.47 -23.76
C LEU A 362 -8.16 25.32 -22.89
N SER A 363 -8.06 25.74 -21.62
CA SER A 363 -9.18 25.89 -20.69
C SER A 363 -10.09 24.64 -20.60
N GLU A 364 -11.30 24.66 -21.15
CA GLU A 364 -12.29 23.59 -21.00
C GLU A 364 -11.98 22.31 -21.80
N ILE A 365 -11.07 22.37 -22.79
CA ILE A 365 -10.66 21.19 -23.55
C ILE A 365 -9.43 20.49 -22.97
N LEU A 366 -8.72 21.09 -22.00
CA LEU A 366 -7.56 20.48 -21.34
C LEU A 366 -7.96 19.15 -20.67
N SER A 367 -7.21 18.06 -20.87
CA SER A 367 -7.51 16.74 -20.27
C SER A 367 -6.37 16.09 -19.50
N ALA A 368 -5.11 16.40 -19.80
CA ALA A 368 -3.96 16.03 -18.98
C ALA A 368 -2.86 17.10 -19.03
N VAL A 369 -2.09 17.27 -17.95
CA VAL A 369 -0.82 18.02 -17.95
C VAL A 369 0.19 17.30 -17.06
N GLU A 370 1.09 16.59 -17.71
CA GLU A 370 2.13 15.74 -17.11
C GLU A 370 3.51 16.35 -17.32
N PHE A 371 4.45 16.13 -16.39
CA PHE A 371 5.85 16.53 -16.55
C PHE A 371 6.82 15.42 -16.18
N TRP A 372 8.06 15.53 -16.64
CA TRP A 372 9.21 14.75 -16.15
C TRP A 372 10.55 15.48 -16.40
N ASP A 373 11.60 15.07 -15.71
CA ASP A 373 12.96 15.60 -15.89
C ASP A 373 13.79 14.85 -16.95
N ASN A 374 14.94 15.40 -17.34
CA ASN A 374 15.79 14.75 -18.34
C ASN A 374 16.26 13.36 -17.94
N SER A 375 16.61 13.14 -16.67
CA SER A 375 16.98 11.80 -16.17
C SER A 375 15.88 10.77 -16.40
N SER A 376 14.60 11.15 -16.27
CA SER A 376 13.46 10.29 -16.60
C SER A 376 13.32 10.03 -18.12
N MET A 377 13.64 11.01 -18.97
CA MET A 377 13.69 10.84 -20.43
C MET A 377 14.85 9.94 -20.87
N ASP A 378 16.05 10.16 -20.32
CA ASP A 378 17.25 9.37 -20.57
C ASP A 378 17.00 7.90 -20.21
N LEU A 379 16.35 7.65 -19.08
CA LEU A 379 16.01 6.31 -18.60
C LEU A 379 15.07 5.56 -19.55
N VAL A 380 14.02 6.18 -20.08
CA VAL A 380 13.10 5.49 -21.00
C VAL A 380 13.71 5.25 -22.38
N VAL A 381 14.73 6.02 -22.78
CA VAL A 381 15.56 5.75 -23.96
C VAL A 381 16.59 4.62 -23.67
N GLU A 382 17.28 4.66 -22.53
CA GLU A 382 18.21 3.62 -22.04
C GLU A 382 17.54 2.24 -22.01
N GLN A 383 16.33 2.20 -21.45
CA GLN A 383 15.51 1.00 -21.31
C GLN A 383 14.66 0.67 -22.56
N LYS A 384 14.87 1.41 -23.67
CA LYS A 384 14.29 1.17 -25.00
C LYS A 384 12.75 1.16 -25.06
N VAL A 385 12.10 1.91 -24.17
CA VAL A 385 10.65 2.21 -24.28
C VAL A 385 10.41 2.96 -25.58
N VAL A 386 11.26 3.96 -25.87
CA VAL A 386 11.29 4.68 -27.15
C VAL A 386 12.71 4.64 -27.74
N PRO A 387 12.87 4.60 -29.07
CA PRO A 387 14.18 4.44 -29.71
C PRO A 387 15.06 5.69 -29.63
N LYS A 388 14.48 6.85 -29.34
CA LYS A 388 15.15 8.14 -29.10
C LYS A 388 14.15 9.15 -28.52
N ASN A 389 14.67 10.23 -27.94
CA ASN A 389 13.90 11.42 -27.59
C ASN A 389 13.13 11.98 -28.82
N PRO A 390 11.80 12.17 -28.76
CA PRO A 390 11.01 12.66 -29.90
C PRO A 390 11.36 14.07 -30.37
N LEU A 391 11.88 14.93 -29.49
CA LEU A 391 12.22 16.32 -29.80
C LEU A 391 13.58 16.48 -30.47
N GLY A 392 14.37 15.41 -30.58
CA GLY A 392 15.68 15.40 -31.24
C GLY A 392 16.83 16.03 -30.45
N GLN A 393 16.55 16.73 -29.35
CA GLN A 393 17.55 17.30 -28.42
C GLN A 393 17.08 17.22 -26.97
N GLU A 394 18.03 17.34 -26.04
CA GLU A 394 17.80 17.26 -24.59
C GLU A 394 17.25 18.57 -23.99
N PHE A 395 16.42 18.44 -22.95
CA PHE A 395 15.84 19.54 -22.18
C PHE A 395 15.80 19.17 -20.69
N PRO A 396 16.10 20.10 -19.75
CA PRO A 396 16.00 19.83 -18.31
C PRO A 396 14.65 19.27 -17.87
N PHE A 397 13.56 19.70 -18.52
CA PHE A 397 12.20 19.22 -18.29
C PHE A 397 11.45 18.99 -19.60
N TYR A 398 10.49 18.07 -19.55
CA TYR A 398 9.51 17.82 -20.60
C TYR A 398 8.10 17.99 -20.02
N MET A 399 7.16 18.40 -20.85
CA MET A 399 5.74 18.44 -20.50
C MET A 399 4.90 17.78 -21.60
N LEU A 400 3.98 16.90 -21.21
CA LEU A 400 2.94 16.36 -22.08
C LEU A 400 1.62 17.03 -21.73
N ILE A 401 0.93 17.53 -22.76
CA ILE A 401 -0.40 18.14 -22.67
C ILE A 401 -1.35 17.33 -23.54
N GLU A 402 -2.44 16.82 -22.96
CA GLU A 402 -3.57 16.26 -23.70
C GLU A 402 -4.72 17.27 -23.71
N THR A 403 -5.37 17.45 -24.86
CA THR A 403 -6.71 18.02 -24.94
C THR A 403 -7.72 16.97 -25.40
N SER A 404 -8.93 17.07 -24.87
CA SER A 404 -10.10 16.26 -25.20
C SER A 404 -11.31 17.17 -25.36
N GLY A 405 -11.84 17.26 -26.57
CA GLY A 405 -12.89 18.21 -26.93
C GLY A 405 -13.99 17.65 -27.82
N SER A 406 -14.75 18.55 -28.44
CA SER A 406 -16.01 18.23 -29.13
C SER A 406 -16.08 18.66 -30.59
N ASN A 407 -15.14 19.50 -31.05
CA ASN A 407 -14.97 19.90 -32.44
C ASN A 407 -13.47 19.98 -32.75
N HIS A 408 -13.00 19.06 -33.59
CA HIS A 408 -11.59 18.97 -33.97
C HIS A 408 -11.01 20.29 -34.49
N GLU A 409 -11.76 21.06 -35.28
CA GLU A 409 -11.29 22.32 -35.86
C GLU A 409 -10.99 23.37 -34.77
N HIS A 410 -11.91 23.55 -33.81
CA HIS A 410 -11.72 24.47 -32.68
C HIS A 410 -10.64 23.95 -31.71
N ASP A 411 -10.59 22.64 -31.48
CA ASP A 411 -9.63 22.01 -30.57
C ASP A 411 -8.20 22.08 -31.12
N MET A 412 -8.06 22.04 -32.45
CA MET A 412 -6.79 22.26 -33.18
C MET A 412 -6.39 23.74 -33.18
N GLU A 413 -7.29 24.66 -33.54
CA GLU A 413 -7.01 26.11 -33.51
C GLU A 413 -6.50 26.56 -32.12
N LYS A 414 -7.14 26.05 -31.05
CA LYS A 414 -6.69 26.29 -29.67
C LYS A 414 -5.31 25.73 -29.35
N ILE A 415 -5.00 24.49 -29.76
CA ILE A 415 -3.72 23.88 -29.41
C ILE A 415 -2.58 24.42 -30.28
N GLU A 416 -2.79 24.66 -31.58
CA GLU A 416 -1.80 25.30 -32.46
C GLU A 416 -1.53 26.75 -32.04
N GLY A 417 -2.56 27.53 -31.72
CA GLY A 417 -2.43 28.91 -31.20
C GLY A 417 -1.86 29.02 -29.78
N PHE A 418 -1.82 27.91 -29.03
CA PHE A 418 -1.06 27.82 -27.78
C PHE A 418 0.39 27.37 -28.02
N LEU A 419 0.61 26.47 -28.99
CA LEU A 419 1.93 25.94 -29.34
C LEU A 419 2.81 26.91 -30.12
N SER A 420 2.24 27.97 -30.74
CA SER A 420 3.00 28.97 -31.51
C SER A 420 4.06 29.73 -30.69
N ASP A 421 3.93 29.77 -29.37
CA ASP A 421 4.89 30.40 -28.46
C ASP A 421 6.09 29.48 -28.12
N PHE A 422 6.12 28.24 -28.62
CA PHE A 422 7.12 27.21 -28.28
C PHE A 422 8.00 26.82 -29.48
N GLU A 423 9.30 27.12 -29.39
CA GLU A 423 10.29 26.75 -30.42
C GLU A 423 10.47 25.22 -30.56
N TYR A 424 10.24 24.46 -29.49
CA TYR A 424 10.49 23.02 -29.42
C TYR A 424 9.29 22.25 -28.86
N GLY A 425 8.39 21.85 -29.75
CA GLY A 425 7.25 20.99 -29.45
C GLY A 425 6.92 20.03 -30.58
N VAL A 426 6.22 18.94 -30.25
CA VAL A 426 5.67 17.98 -31.21
C VAL A 426 4.20 17.73 -30.87
N LEU A 427 3.31 18.04 -31.81
CA LEU A 427 1.89 17.71 -31.76
C LEU A 427 1.64 16.34 -32.42
N SER A 428 0.65 15.59 -31.93
CA SER A 428 0.22 14.31 -32.52
C SER A 428 -0.59 14.54 -33.81
N ASP A 429 -0.10 14.00 -34.93
CA ASP A 429 -0.81 13.96 -36.23
C ASP A 429 -1.85 12.84 -36.33
N SER A 430 -1.86 11.92 -35.36
CA SER A 430 -2.59 10.65 -35.42
C SER A 430 -2.73 10.02 -34.03
N GLU A 431 -3.72 9.13 -33.86
CA GLU A 431 -3.92 8.37 -32.61
C GLU A 431 -2.69 7.50 -32.27
N SER A 432 -2.02 6.94 -33.28
CA SER A 432 -0.78 6.19 -33.10
C SER A 432 0.35 7.08 -32.57
N ARG A 433 0.45 8.32 -33.08
CA ARG A 433 1.45 9.28 -32.59
C ARG A 433 1.13 9.78 -31.17
N ALA A 434 -0.15 9.99 -30.85
CA ALA A 434 -0.58 10.33 -29.50
C ALA A 434 -0.20 9.24 -28.48
N LYS A 435 -0.42 7.96 -28.82
CA LYS A 435 0.00 6.82 -28.00
C LYS A 435 1.51 6.77 -27.79
N GLN A 436 2.32 6.95 -28.84
CA GLN A 436 3.78 7.02 -28.72
C GLN A 436 4.30 8.14 -27.81
N LEU A 437 3.55 9.24 -27.65
CA LEU A 437 3.91 10.31 -26.71
C LEU A 437 3.49 9.94 -25.27
N TRP A 438 2.33 9.30 -25.09
CA TRP A 438 1.89 8.77 -23.80
C TRP A 438 2.78 7.63 -23.26
N GLU A 439 3.21 6.70 -24.12
CA GLU A 439 4.10 5.57 -23.80
C GLU A 439 5.34 6.00 -23.01
N ILE A 440 5.90 7.17 -23.33
CA ILE A 440 7.06 7.78 -22.65
C ILE A 440 6.74 8.06 -21.17
N ARG A 441 5.61 8.70 -20.90
CA ARG A 441 5.18 9.14 -19.57
C ARG A 441 4.68 7.97 -18.71
N GLU A 442 3.98 7.02 -19.31
CA GLU A 442 3.39 5.89 -18.59
C GLU A 442 4.47 4.88 -18.16
N ASN A 443 5.46 4.63 -19.03
CA ASN A 443 6.47 3.61 -18.77
C ASN A 443 7.69 4.09 -17.97
N ILE A 444 7.74 5.33 -17.44
CA ILE A 444 8.85 5.75 -16.55
C ILE A 444 8.95 4.82 -15.33
N THR A 445 7.81 4.48 -14.73
CA THR A 445 7.73 3.52 -13.60
C THR A 445 8.21 2.12 -13.99
N THR A 446 7.90 1.69 -15.22
CA THR A 446 8.32 0.39 -15.78
C THR A 446 9.81 0.37 -16.10
N ALA A 447 10.36 1.44 -16.67
CA ALA A 447 11.78 1.59 -16.98
C ALA A 447 12.65 1.57 -15.71
N LEU A 448 12.19 2.23 -14.63
CA LEU A 448 12.82 2.12 -13.30
C LEU A 448 12.85 0.67 -12.79
N LYS A 449 11.85 -0.16 -13.10
CA LYS A 449 11.82 -1.59 -12.74
C LYS A 449 12.74 -2.43 -13.65
N SER A 450 12.74 -2.15 -14.96
CA SER A 450 13.58 -2.84 -15.96
C SER A 450 15.08 -2.59 -15.78
N ARG A 451 15.47 -1.43 -15.25
CA ARG A 451 16.87 -1.09 -14.95
C ARG A 451 17.51 -2.00 -13.90
N GLY A 452 16.71 -2.69 -13.09
CA GLY A 452 17.18 -3.44 -11.92
C GLY A 452 17.63 -2.53 -10.77
N GLY A 453 18.41 -3.07 -9.85
CA GLY A 453 18.78 -2.39 -8.60
C GLY A 453 17.58 -2.23 -7.65
N HIS A 454 17.64 -1.23 -6.77
CA HIS A 454 16.53 -0.85 -5.89
C HIS A 454 16.01 0.55 -6.24
N THR A 455 14.68 0.74 -6.18
CA THR A 455 14.05 2.06 -6.35
C THR A 455 13.13 2.38 -5.18
N TYR A 456 13.50 3.39 -4.39
CA TYR A 456 12.65 4.00 -3.37
C TYR A 456 11.59 4.86 -4.08
N LYS A 457 10.31 4.62 -3.80
CA LYS A 457 9.18 5.25 -4.52
C LYS A 457 8.35 6.14 -3.60
N TYR A 458 8.21 7.41 -3.98
CA TYR A 458 7.42 8.39 -3.24
C TYR A 458 6.40 9.05 -4.17
N ASP A 459 5.15 9.01 -3.72
CA ASP A 459 3.98 9.68 -4.30
C ASP A 459 3.56 10.71 -3.26
N VAL A 460 3.66 12.00 -3.59
CA VAL A 460 3.49 13.12 -2.64
C VAL A 460 2.86 14.32 -3.33
N SER A 461 1.94 15.02 -2.66
CA SER A 461 1.35 16.25 -3.20
C SER A 461 1.79 17.50 -2.44
N ILE A 462 2.03 18.57 -3.19
CA ILE A 462 2.47 19.88 -2.68
C ILE A 462 1.93 20.98 -3.61
N ARG A 463 1.95 22.24 -3.15
CA ARG A 463 1.64 23.40 -4.02
C ARG A 463 2.54 23.36 -5.26
N THR A 464 1.96 23.33 -6.46
CA THR A 464 2.66 23.06 -7.73
C THR A 464 4.01 23.79 -7.93
N PRO A 465 4.16 25.09 -7.60
CA PRO A 465 5.45 25.79 -7.76
C PRO A 465 6.61 25.24 -6.90
N LEU A 466 6.32 24.38 -5.91
CA LEU A 466 7.30 23.78 -5.00
C LEU A 466 7.70 22.35 -5.36
N ILE A 467 7.10 21.74 -6.39
CA ILE A 467 7.38 20.34 -6.79
C ILE A 467 8.89 20.12 -7.02
N ASN A 468 9.51 20.89 -7.92
CA ASN A 468 10.94 20.76 -8.16
C ASN A 468 11.79 21.19 -6.95
N ALA A 469 11.30 22.11 -6.10
CA ALA A 469 12.00 22.50 -4.89
C ALA A 469 12.12 21.34 -3.88
N ALA A 470 11.10 20.46 -3.80
CA ALA A 470 11.18 19.22 -3.02
C ALA A 470 12.24 18.26 -3.59
N THR A 471 12.26 18.07 -4.91
CA THR A 471 13.24 17.20 -5.58
C THR A 471 14.67 17.70 -5.40
N GLU A 472 14.92 18.99 -5.60
CA GLU A 472 16.26 19.58 -5.41
C GLU A 472 16.69 19.60 -3.93
N HIS A 473 15.75 19.74 -2.99
CA HIS A 473 16.04 19.58 -1.55
C HIS A 473 16.52 18.14 -1.22
N VAL A 474 15.86 17.12 -1.80
CA VAL A 474 16.30 15.72 -1.65
C VAL A 474 17.66 15.48 -2.34
N LYS A 475 17.87 15.95 -3.58
CA LYS A 475 19.18 15.86 -4.24
C LYS A 475 20.29 16.51 -3.41
N GLN A 476 20.04 17.68 -2.82
CA GLN A 476 21.00 18.38 -1.97
C GLN A 476 21.30 17.60 -0.68
N SER A 477 20.29 17.01 -0.03
CA SER A 477 20.46 16.26 1.24
C SER A 477 21.21 14.94 1.08
N LEU A 478 21.12 14.30 -0.09
CA LEU A 478 21.88 13.11 -0.46
C LEU A 478 23.30 13.41 -0.96
N SER A 479 23.53 14.62 -1.49
CA SER A 479 24.77 15.00 -2.17
C SER A 479 26.03 14.75 -1.33
N GLY A 480 27.08 14.24 -1.99
CA GLY A 480 28.37 13.91 -1.36
C GLY A 480 28.38 12.63 -0.50
N LYS A 481 27.26 12.27 0.14
CA LYS A 481 27.09 11.03 0.92
C LYS A 481 26.78 9.83 0.02
N PHE A 482 25.70 9.92 -0.75
CA PHE A 482 25.19 8.84 -1.59
C PHE A 482 25.45 9.19 -3.05
N LYS A 483 26.64 8.85 -3.55
CA LYS A 483 27.13 9.30 -4.87
C LYS A 483 26.46 8.58 -6.03
N ASP A 484 26.07 7.34 -5.80
CA ASP A 484 25.54 6.43 -6.82
C ASP A 484 23.99 6.49 -6.89
N ALA A 485 23.37 7.16 -5.91
CA ALA A 485 21.94 7.39 -5.82
C ALA A 485 21.46 8.41 -6.87
N GLN A 486 20.54 8.00 -7.74
CA GLN A 486 20.01 8.83 -8.82
C GLN A 486 18.55 9.19 -8.54
N VAL A 487 18.23 10.49 -8.59
CA VAL A 487 16.89 11.03 -8.27
C VAL A 487 16.16 11.39 -9.57
N PHE A 488 14.96 10.85 -9.74
CA PHE A 488 14.06 11.06 -10.87
C PHE A 488 12.77 11.72 -10.39
N GLN A 489 12.21 12.63 -11.19
CA GLN A 489 10.90 13.23 -10.92
C GLN A 489 10.01 13.26 -12.16
N TYR A 490 8.74 12.92 -11.94
CA TYR A 490 7.67 13.00 -12.93
C TYR A 490 6.32 13.17 -12.24
N GLY A 491 5.24 13.44 -12.99
CA GLY A 491 3.88 13.33 -12.49
C GLY A 491 2.89 14.39 -12.95
N HIS A 492 1.81 14.49 -12.19
CA HIS A 492 0.59 15.23 -12.49
C HIS A 492 0.75 16.70 -12.04
N VAL A 493 1.58 17.48 -12.75
CA VAL A 493 1.84 18.90 -12.44
C VAL A 493 0.57 19.74 -12.53
N GLY A 494 -0.41 19.31 -13.32
CA GLY A 494 -1.77 19.87 -13.35
C GLY A 494 -2.41 20.00 -11.96
N ASP A 495 -2.18 19.01 -11.10
CA ASP A 495 -2.94 18.77 -9.86
C ASP A 495 -2.07 18.82 -8.59
N GLY A 496 -0.74 18.94 -8.76
CA GLY A 496 0.21 19.09 -7.66
C GLY A 496 0.84 17.79 -7.17
N ASN A 497 0.71 16.67 -7.90
CA ASN A 497 1.36 15.40 -7.53
C ASN A 497 2.77 15.28 -8.11
N LEU A 498 3.69 14.76 -7.29
CA LEU A 498 5.07 14.44 -7.60
C LEU A 498 5.34 12.95 -7.31
N HIS A 499 5.68 12.21 -8.36
CA HIS A 499 6.27 10.88 -8.28
C HIS A 499 7.80 11.02 -8.20
N LEU A 500 8.34 11.19 -6.99
CA LEU A 500 9.78 11.23 -6.75
C LEU A 500 10.29 9.80 -6.56
N ASN A 501 11.25 9.39 -7.38
CA ASN A 501 11.88 8.09 -7.30
C ASN A 501 13.39 8.26 -7.07
N VAL A 502 13.96 7.49 -6.14
CA VAL A 502 15.42 7.42 -5.96
C VAL A 502 15.88 6.00 -6.28
N TRP A 503 16.79 5.87 -7.22
CA TRP A 503 17.40 4.60 -7.63
C TRP A 503 18.77 4.43 -6.97
N ASN A 504 19.11 3.21 -6.59
CA ASN A 504 20.46 2.80 -6.15
C ASN A 504 20.74 1.36 -6.62
N GLU A 505 22.00 0.93 -6.70
CA GLU A 505 22.34 -0.45 -7.10
C GLU A 505 21.76 -1.49 -6.13
N THR A 506 21.72 -1.18 -4.83
CA THR A 506 21.20 -2.05 -3.76
C THR A 506 20.32 -1.28 -2.78
N PHE A 507 19.58 -2.00 -1.94
CA PHE A 507 18.87 -1.41 -0.80
C PHE A 507 19.86 -1.03 0.32
N ASP A 508 19.66 0.15 0.90
CA ASP A 508 20.47 0.79 1.95
C ASP A 508 19.53 1.53 2.92
N ASP A 509 19.46 1.06 4.16
CA ASP A 509 18.62 1.66 5.21
C ASP A 509 18.99 3.13 5.52
N SER A 510 20.27 3.50 5.39
CA SER A 510 20.73 4.87 5.66
C SER A 510 20.37 5.84 4.54
N LEU A 511 20.29 5.34 3.30
CA LEU A 511 19.73 6.07 2.16
C LEU A 511 18.21 6.24 2.32
N LEU A 512 17.49 5.18 2.73
CA LEU A 512 16.07 5.25 3.06
C LEU A 512 15.79 6.33 4.13
N GLU A 513 16.48 6.28 5.27
CA GLU A 513 16.31 7.26 6.35
C GLU A 513 16.60 8.69 5.89
N ALA A 514 17.66 8.89 5.08
CA ALA A 514 18.02 10.19 4.54
C ALA A 514 16.95 10.76 3.58
N ILE A 515 16.41 9.94 2.67
CA ILE A 515 15.35 10.37 1.75
C ILE A 515 14.08 10.70 2.53
N GLU A 516 13.61 9.79 3.40
CA GLU A 516 12.36 10.00 4.14
C GLU A 516 12.41 11.21 5.06
N THR A 517 13.54 11.42 5.76
CA THR A 517 13.73 12.58 6.64
C THR A 517 13.70 13.89 5.86
N SER A 518 14.38 13.93 4.71
CA SER A 518 14.44 15.12 3.85
C SER A 518 13.09 15.40 3.17
N LEU A 519 12.50 14.40 2.52
CA LEU A 519 11.27 14.56 1.74
C LEU A 519 10.06 14.81 2.62
N TYR A 520 9.80 13.98 3.63
CA TYR A 520 8.63 14.18 4.50
C TYR A 520 8.79 15.42 5.40
N GLY A 521 10.02 15.80 5.75
CA GLY A 521 10.30 17.10 6.39
C GLY A 521 9.87 18.27 5.51
N PHE A 522 10.34 18.33 4.26
CA PHE A 522 9.98 19.39 3.31
C PHE A 522 8.48 19.43 3.01
N ILE A 523 7.85 18.25 2.81
CA ILE A 523 6.40 18.12 2.59
C ILE A 523 5.60 18.61 3.80
N SER A 524 6.04 18.29 5.03
CA SER A 524 5.39 18.75 6.27
C SER A 524 5.47 20.27 6.43
N GLU A 525 6.66 20.85 6.29
CA GLU A 525 6.90 22.31 6.36
C GLU A 525 6.01 23.08 5.37
N HIS A 526 5.86 22.56 4.16
CA HIS A 526 5.08 23.20 3.08
C HIS A 526 3.59 22.80 3.05
N ASN A 527 3.10 22.10 4.08
CA ASN A 527 1.70 21.68 4.25
C ASN A 527 1.18 20.80 3.10
N GLY A 528 2.04 19.93 2.55
CA GLY A 528 1.69 18.92 1.55
C GLY A 528 1.15 17.61 2.15
N SER A 529 1.10 16.56 1.33
CA SER A 529 0.70 15.20 1.72
C SER A 529 1.78 14.18 1.36
N ILE A 530 2.08 13.27 2.29
CA ILE A 530 3.01 12.14 2.05
C ILE A 530 2.45 11.05 1.13
N SER A 531 1.19 11.18 0.72
CA SER A 531 0.52 10.35 -0.27
C SER A 531 -0.51 11.20 -1.01
N ALA A 532 -0.50 11.14 -2.33
CA ALA A 532 -1.45 11.87 -3.17
C ALA A 532 -2.50 10.91 -3.72
N GLU A 533 -2.08 9.74 -4.21
CA GLU A 533 -2.94 8.81 -4.96
C GLU A 533 -2.80 7.35 -4.48
N HIS A 534 -1.63 6.94 -3.96
CA HIS A 534 -1.37 5.53 -3.66
C HIS A 534 -1.95 5.02 -2.33
N GLY A 535 -2.63 5.88 -1.54
CA GLY A 535 -3.12 5.53 -0.20
C GLY A 535 -2.01 5.48 0.86
N ILE A 536 -2.32 4.97 2.05
CA ILE A 536 -1.42 4.89 3.20
C ILE A 536 -0.95 3.46 3.46
N GLY A 537 -1.85 2.47 3.29
CA GLY A 537 -1.60 1.04 3.45
C GLY A 537 -0.92 0.71 4.77
N VAL A 538 0.05 -0.20 4.73
CA VAL A 538 1.01 -0.38 5.85
C VAL A 538 2.19 0.58 5.68
N LEU A 539 2.67 0.76 4.45
CA LEU A 539 3.94 1.44 4.13
C LEU A 539 4.05 2.85 4.73
N LYS A 540 2.97 3.63 4.71
CA LYS A 540 2.95 5.03 5.18
C LYS A 540 2.22 5.21 6.52
N ALA A 541 1.73 4.13 7.16
CA ALA A 541 0.88 4.22 8.36
C ALA A 541 1.59 4.84 9.56
N ASN A 542 2.87 4.49 9.80
CA ASN A 542 3.71 5.13 10.82
C ASN A 542 4.13 6.57 10.45
N LYS A 543 4.03 6.97 9.17
CA LYS A 543 4.38 8.30 8.68
C LYS A 543 3.22 9.28 8.72
N LEU A 544 1.96 8.84 8.85
CA LEU A 544 0.77 9.70 8.73
C LEU A 544 0.78 10.92 9.67
N ALA A 545 1.36 10.78 10.87
CA ALA A 545 1.53 11.87 11.84
C ALA A 545 2.46 13.02 11.38
N SER A 546 3.24 12.85 10.31
CA SER A 546 4.04 13.92 9.71
C SER A 546 3.21 15.01 9.01
N THR A 547 1.99 14.68 8.56
CA THR A 547 1.13 15.60 7.77
C THR A 547 -0.32 15.67 8.27
N LYS A 548 -0.69 14.91 9.32
CA LYS A 548 -2.00 14.99 9.98
C LYS A 548 -1.81 15.33 11.46
N SER A 549 -2.50 16.36 11.94
CA SER A 549 -2.41 16.76 13.35
C SER A 549 -3.05 15.71 14.27
N PRO A 550 -2.65 15.62 15.56
CA PRO A 550 -3.24 14.67 16.50
C PRO A 550 -4.76 14.79 16.63
N ALA A 551 -5.31 15.99 16.44
CA ALA A 551 -6.76 16.21 16.43
C ALA A 551 -7.45 15.53 15.23
N VAL A 552 -6.84 15.56 14.04
CA VAL A 552 -7.36 14.87 12.83
C VAL A 552 -7.24 13.36 12.99
N LEU A 553 -6.08 12.87 13.42
CA LEU A 553 -5.84 11.44 13.68
C LEU A 553 -6.87 10.87 14.66
N LYS A 554 -7.16 11.59 15.75
CA LYS A 554 -8.17 11.19 16.74
C LYS A 554 -9.59 11.05 16.14
N GLN A 555 -9.97 11.87 15.16
CA GLN A 555 -11.26 11.71 14.49
C GLN A 555 -11.25 10.51 13.54
N MET A 556 -10.15 10.25 12.83
CA MET A 556 -10.00 9.05 11.99
C MET A 556 -10.08 7.77 12.83
N GLN A 557 -9.40 7.74 13.99
CA GLN A 557 -9.47 6.65 14.98
C GLN A 557 -10.90 6.50 15.54
N GLY A 558 -11.59 7.61 15.82
CA GLY A 558 -12.99 7.60 16.27
C GLY A 558 -13.95 7.00 15.24
N LEU A 559 -13.78 7.31 13.96
CA LEU A 559 -14.57 6.71 12.86
C LEU A 559 -14.28 5.21 12.70
N LYS A 560 -13.01 4.80 12.81
CA LYS A 560 -12.62 3.37 12.81
C LYS A 560 -13.27 2.62 13.98
N GLN A 561 -13.18 3.16 15.19
CA GLN A 561 -13.78 2.56 16.39
C GLN A 561 -15.32 2.50 16.35
N LEU A 562 -15.97 3.40 15.59
CA LEU A 562 -17.42 3.43 15.40
C LEU A 562 -17.92 2.39 14.39
N LEU A 563 -17.21 2.21 13.26
CA LEU A 563 -17.63 1.35 12.14
C LEU A 563 -17.05 -0.07 12.21
N ASP A 564 -15.97 -0.27 12.96
CA ASP A 564 -15.37 -1.55 13.26
C ASP A 564 -14.83 -1.56 14.71
N PRO A 565 -15.71 -1.74 15.72
CA PRO A 565 -15.32 -1.72 17.11
C PRO A 565 -14.40 -2.89 17.52
N THR A 566 -14.33 -3.92 16.68
CA THR A 566 -13.51 -5.14 16.86
C THR A 566 -12.14 -5.08 16.18
N ASN A 567 -11.88 -4.06 15.36
CA ASN A 567 -10.70 -3.95 14.49
C ASN A 567 -10.43 -5.21 13.62
N ILE A 568 -11.46 -5.78 12.99
CA ILE A 568 -11.30 -6.88 12.03
C ILE A 568 -11.07 -6.42 10.59
N LEU A 569 -11.56 -5.24 10.20
CA LEU A 569 -11.45 -4.74 8.82
C LEU A 569 -10.07 -4.14 8.55
N ASN A 570 -9.29 -4.86 7.75
CA ASN A 570 -7.98 -4.48 7.24
C ASN A 570 -7.02 -3.90 8.32
N PRO A 571 -6.75 -4.63 9.42
CA PRO A 571 -6.04 -4.09 10.59
C PRO A 571 -4.58 -3.75 10.31
N GLY A 572 -4.03 -2.84 11.12
CA GLY A 572 -2.62 -2.40 11.01
C GLY A 572 -2.31 -1.54 9.77
N LYS A 573 -3.34 -1.07 9.06
CA LYS A 573 -3.26 -0.29 7.82
C LYS A 573 -4.01 1.03 7.98
N VAL A 574 -3.54 2.07 7.28
CA VAL A 574 -3.96 3.49 7.35
C VAL A 574 -3.73 4.12 8.72
N LEU A 575 -4.29 3.54 9.77
CA LEU A 575 -4.13 3.93 11.16
C LEU A 575 -3.42 2.81 11.92
N LEU A 576 -2.33 3.16 12.60
CA LEU A 576 -1.82 2.32 13.67
C LEU A 576 -2.69 2.55 14.92
N GLN A 577 -2.98 1.46 15.63
CA GLN A 577 -3.56 1.49 16.98
C GLN A 577 -2.42 1.44 18.01
N GLU A 578 -2.68 1.99 19.20
CA GLU A 578 -1.78 1.97 20.36
C GLU A 578 -1.84 0.63 21.13
#